data_AF-A0AA35NJ34-F1
#
_entry.id   AF-A0AA35NJ34-F1
#
_cell.length_a   1.000
_cell.length_b   1.000
_cell.length_c   1.000
_cell.angle_alpha   90.00
_cell.angle_beta   90.00
_cell.angle_gamma   90.00
#
_symmetry.space_group_name_H-M   'P 1'
#
loop_
_entity.id
_entity.type
_entity.pdbx_description
1 polymer ?
#
loop_
_entity_poly.entity_id
_entity_poly.type
_entity_poly.pdbx_seq_one_letter_code
_entity_poly.pdbx_strand_id
1 'polypeptide(L)'
;MAVGKNKRLSKGKKGQKKRVVDPFTRKDWFDIKAPSTFENRNVGKTLVNKSTGLKSASDALKGRVVEVCLADLQGSEDHSFRKIKLRVDEVQGKNLLTNFHGMDFTTDKLRSMVRKWQTLIEANVTVKTSDDYVLRIFAIAFTRKQANQVKRHSYAQSSHIRAIRKVISEILTKEVQGSTLAQLTSKLIPEVINKEIENATKDIFPLQNIHVRKVKLLKQPKFDVGALMALHGEGSGEEKGKKVTGFKDEVLETV
;
A
#
# COMPACT_ATOMS: atom_id res chain seq x y z
N MET A 1 18.47 -70.63 49.36
CA MET A 1 18.84 -69.66 50.42
C MET A 1 19.09 -68.30 49.76
N ALA A 2 18.48 -67.23 50.30
CA ALA A 2 18.80 -65.79 50.22
C ALA A 2 19.12 -65.16 48.84
N VAL A 3 18.23 -64.35 48.25
CA VAL A 3 17.98 -62.92 48.49
C VAL A 3 19.08 -62.00 47.91
N GLY A 4 18.72 -61.26 46.87
CA GLY A 4 19.56 -60.19 46.31
C GLY A 4 18.89 -59.41 45.17
N LYS A 5 17.69 -58.85 45.42
CA LYS A 5 16.94 -58.02 44.46
C LYS A 5 17.75 -56.79 44.03
N ASN A 6 17.78 -56.55 42.71
CA ASN A 6 18.16 -55.30 42.05
C ASN A 6 17.61 -54.05 42.75
N LYS A 7 18.48 -53.07 43.06
CA LYS A 7 18.07 -51.66 43.19
C LYS A 7 19.20 -50.64 42.97
N ARG A 8 19.90 -50.74 41.84
CA ARG A 8 20.54 -49.58 41.23
C ARG A 8 20.21 -49.54 39.74
N LEU A 9 18.93 -49.38 39.44
CA LEU A 9 18.50 -48.66 38.25
C LEU A 9 19.21 -47.31 38.32
N SER A 10 20.26 -47.13 37.52
CA SER A 10 20.74 -45.78 37.20
C SER A 10 19.49 -45.02 36.76
N LYS A 11 19.14 -43.98 37.53
CA LYS A 11 18.00 -43.13 37.19
C LYS A 11 18.23 -42.70 35.74
N GLY A 12 17.50 -43.31 34.80
CA GLY A 12 17.50 -42.89 33.42
C GLY A 12 17.35 -41.38 33.45
N LYS A 13 18.33 -40.67 32.89
CA LYS A 13 18.35 -39.20 32.83
C LYS A 13 16.96 -38.78 32.39
N LYS A 14 16.14 -38.34 33.34
CA LYS A 14 14.79 -37.82 33.09
C LYS A 14 15.01 -36.79 32.00
N GLY A 15 14.50 -37.07 30.80
CA GLY A 15 14.76 -36.28 29.60
C GLY A 15 14.75 -34.82 29.99
N GLN A 16 15.89 -34.15 29.84
CA GLN A 16 16.13 -32.80 30.31
C GLN A 16 14.91 -31.98 29.89
N LYS A 17 14.06 -31.58 30.86
CA LYS A 17 12.84 -30.84 30.57
C LYS A 17 13.27 -29.71 29.65
N LYS A 18 12.84 -29.74 28.38
CA LYS A 18 13.11 -28.67 27.43
C LYS A 18 12.71 -27.40 28.17
N ARG A 19 13.68 -26.52 28.46
CA ARG A 19 13.38 -25.23 29.08
C ARG A 19 12.26 -24.62 28.23
N VAL A 20 11.19 -24.19 28.89
CA VAL A 20 10.14 -23.43 28.21
C VAL A 20 10.82 -22.13 27.77
N VAL A 21 11.20 -22.08 26.50
CA VAL A 21 11.86 -20.92 25.90
C VAL A 21 10.76 -20.05 25.33
N ASP A 22 10.75 -18.77 25.71
CA ASP A 22 9.83 -17.78 25.18
C ASP A 22 9.94 -17.72 23.64
N PRO A 23 8.84 -17.93 22.89
CA PRO A 23 8.83 -17.81 21.44
C PRO A 23 9.45 -16.53 20.90
N PHE A 24 9.37 -15.39 21.60
CA PHE A 24 9.93 -14.11 21.14
C PHE A 24 11.45 -14.08 21.11
N THR A 25 12.14 -14.91 21.91
CA THR A 25 13.61 -15.01 21.88
C THR A 25 14.15 -15.49 20.53
N ARG A 26 13.31 -16.20 19.77
CA ARG A 26 13.61 -16.75 18.44
C ARG A 26 13.16 -15.83 17.31
N LYS A 27 12.59 -14.66 17.61
CA LYS A 27 12.12 -13.71 16.61
C LYS A 27 13.15 -12.63 16.35
N ASP A 28 13.20 -12.19 15.09
CA ASP A 28 13.87 -10.96 14.67
C ASP A 28 12.82 -9.96 14.20
N TRP A 29 13.12 -8.68 14.44
CA TRP A 29 12.28 -7.55 14.09
C TRP A 29 12.82 -6.84 12.85
N PHE A 30 11.90 -6.51 11.94
CA PHE A 30 12.16 -5.84 10.68
C PHE A 30 11.27 -4.60 10.55
N ASP A 31 11.83 -3.54 9.98
CA ASP A 31 11.13 -2.28 9.73
C ASP A 31 10.56 -2.27 8.30
N ILE A 32 9.29 -1.94 8.14
CA ILE A 32 8.60 -1.88 6.84
C ILE A 32 8.76 -0.48 6.25
N LYS A 33 9.30 -0.41 5.03
CA LYS A 33 9.55 0.84 4.30
C LYS A 33 8.60 0.97 3.10
N ALA A 34 7.85 2.06 3.04
CA ALA A 34 7.03 2.42 1.89
C ALA A 34 7.88 3.02 0.75
N PRO A 35 7.40 2.94 -0.51
CA PRO A 35 7.97 3.65 -1.66
C PRO A 35 8.07 5.16 -1.44
N SER A 36 8.95 5.83 -2.19
CA SER A 36 9.11 7.29 -2.20
C SER A 36 7.90 8.07 -2.72
N THR A 37 6.90 7.38 -3.30
CA THR A 37 5.64 8.01 -3.70
C THR A 37 4.79 8.45 -2.51
N PHE A 38 5.09 7.94 -1.31
CA PHE A 38 4.44 8.32 -0.06
C PHE A 38 5.37 9.20 0.77
N GLU A 39 4.80 10.14 1.50
CA GLU A 39 5.55 11.08 2.33
C GLU A 39 6.22 10.37 3.53
N ASN A 40 5.44 9.61 4.29
CA ASN A 40 5.92 8.83 5.42
C ASN A 40 6.37 7.45 4.96
N ARG A 41 7.69 7.26 4.87
CA ARG A 41 8.27 5.96 4.46
C ARG A 41 8.29 4.92 5.57
N ASN A 42 8.22 5.32 6.83
CA ASN A 42 8.24 4.39 7.96
C ASN A 42 6.81 3.93 8.29
N VAL A 43 6.47 2.72 7.87
CA VAL A 43 5.11 2.19 8.02
C VAL A 43 4.90 1.52 9.38
N GLY A 44 5.88 0.74 9.82
CA GLY A 44 5.75 -0.08 11.02
C GLY A 44 6.79 -1.19 11.09
N LYS A 45 6.54 -2.18 11.93
CA LYS A 45 7.47 -3.31 12.16
C LYS A 45 6.76 -4.64 12.01
N THR A 46 7.50 -5.66 11.59
CA THR A 46 7.04 -7.04 11.59
C THR A 46 8.10 -7.96 12.18
N LEU A 47 7.66 -9.10 12.69
CA LEU A 47 8.52 -10.10 13.30
C LEU A 47 8.46 -11.40 12.52
N VAL A 48 9.61 -12.06 12.40
CA VAL A 48 9.77 -13.39 11.79
C VAL A 48 10.73 -14.21 12.62
N ASN A 49 10.70 -15.53 12.48
CA ASN A 49 11.70 -16.38 13.12
C ASN A 49 13.10 -16.04 12.57
N LYS A 50 14.09 -16.04 13.47
CA LYS A 50 15.51 -16.00 13.12
C LYS A 50 15.82 -17.04 12.04
N SER A 51 16.69 -16.67 11.10
CA SER A 51 17.20 -17.59 10.09
C SER A 51 17.94 -18.74 10.78
N THR A 52 17.51 -19.97 10.53
CA THR A 52 18.14 -21.18 11.11
C THR A 52 18.23 -22.28 10.06
N GLY A 53 19.46 -22.74 9.79
CA GLY A 53 19.72 -23.77 8.80
C GLY A 53 19.19 -23.37 7.41
N LEU A 54 18.32 -24.21 6.85
CA LEU A 54 17.74 -24.02 5.51
C LEU A 54 16.56 -23.03 5.47
N LYS A 55 16.09 -22.52 6.62
CA LYS A 55 14.97 -21.58 6.68
C LYS A 55 15.50 -20.16 6.83
N SER A 56 15.45 -19.39 5.75
CA SER A 56 15.78 -17.97 5.75
C SER A 56 14.59 -17.12 6.20
N ALA A 57 14.84 -16.12 7.04
CA ALA A 57 13.83 -15.14 7.44
C ALA A 57 13.34 -14.31 6.23
N SER A 58 14.22 -14.02 5.28
CA SER A 58 13.91 -13.24 4.08
C SER A 58 12.83 -13.90 3.21
N ASP A 59 12.94 -15.20 2.96
CA ASP A 59 11.96 -15.95 2.17
C ASP A 59 10.56 -15.96 2.82
N ALA A 60 10.51 -15.94 4.16
CA ALA A 60 9.25 -15.90 4.90
C ALA A 60 8.63 -14.48 4.96
N LEU A 61 9.41 -13.45 4.64
CA LEU A 61 9.00 -12.04 4.62
C LEU A 61 8.54 -11.58 3.24
N LYS A 62 9.26 -11.99 2.19
CA LYS A 62 8.91 -11.66 0.80
C LYS A 62 7.51 -12.19 0.47
N GLY A 63 6.74 -11.41 -0.27
CA GLY A 63 5.37 -11.73 -0.65
C GLY A 63 4.30 -11.41 0.41
N ARG A 64 4.68 -11.03 1.64
CA ARG A 64 3.71 -10.54 2.63
C ARG A 64 3.09 -9.24 2.15
N VAL A 65 1.79 -9.09 2.37
CA VAL A 65 1.04 -7.87 2.06
C VAL A 65 0.63 -7.21 3.37
N VAL A 66 1.00 -5.95 3.52
CA VAL A 66 0.65 -5.08 4.65
C VAL A 66 -0.45 -4.14 4.19
N GLU A 67 -1.47 -3.97 5.02
CA GLU A 67 -2.55 -3.01 4.78
C GLU A 67 -2.39 -1.85 5.75
N VAL A 68 -2.37 -0.63 5.23
CA VAL A 68 -2.10 0.60 5.97
C VAL A 68 -3.10 1.66 5.54
N CYS A 69 -3.48 2.55 6.45
CA CYS A 69 -4.28 3.72 6.11
C CYS A 69 -3.45 4.71 5.27
N LEU A 70 -4.06 5.33 4.26
CA LEU A 70 -3.37 6.35 3.47
C LEU A 70 -3.07 7.61 4.30
N ALA A 71 -3.89 7.90 5.32
CA ALA A 71 -3.64 9.01 6.25
C ALA A 71 -2.29 8.86 6.97
N ASP A 72 -1.94 7.65 7.41
CA ASP A 72 -0.65 7.38 8.07
C ASP A 72 0.54 7.57 7.11
N LEU A 73 0.34 7.28 5.82
CA LEU A 73 1.37 7.39 4.78
C LEU A 73 1.56 8.83 4.28
N GLN A 74 0.54 9.68 4.38
CA GLN A 74 0.55 11.06 3.84
C GLN A 74 0.46 12.15 4.91
N GLY A 75 0.16 11.81 6.16
CA GLY A 75 0.01 12.78 7.26
C GLY A 75 -1.28 13.63 7.20
N SER A 76 -2.25 13.28 6.35
CA SER A 76 -3.53 13.99 6.23
C SER A 76 -4.73 13.07 6.49
N GLU A 77 -5.59 13.50 7.42
CA GLU A 77 -6.78 12.76 7.86
C GLU A 77 -7.88 12.67 6.79
N ASP A 78 -7.86 13.56 5.80
CA ASP A 78 -8.80 13.56 4.67
C ASP A 78 -8.73 12.25 3.87
N HIS A 79 -7.60 11.54 3.96
CA HIS A 79 -7.35 10.27 3.29
C HIS A 79 -7.58 9.03 4.16
N SER A 80 -8.16 9.18 5.36
CA SER A 80 -8.39 8.11 6.35
C SER A 80 -9.21 6.92 5.82
N PHE A 81 -10.11 7.16 4.87
CA PHE A 81 -10.99 6.12 4.32
C PHE A 81 -10.32 5.21 3.29
N ARG A 82 -9.06 5.48 2.92
CA ARG A 82 -8.34 4.72 1.88
C ARG A 82 -7.33 3.79 2.54
N LYS A 83 -7.41 2.52 2.18
CA LYS A 83 -6.50 1.47 2.65
C LYS A 83 -5.59 1.08 1.51
N ILE A 84 -4.29 1.24 1.71
CA ILE A 84 -3.25 0.88 0.75
C ILE A 84 -2.70 -0.48 1.13
N LYS A 85 -2.54 -1.34 0.12
CA LYS A 85 -1.88 -2.64 0.25
C LYS A 85 -0.49 -2.52 -0.33
N LEU A 86 0.51 -2.72 0.51
CA LEU A 86 1.92 -2.73 0.16
C LEU A 86 2.45 -4.15 0.28
N ARG A 87 3.08 -4.68 -0.76
CA ARG A 87 3.71 -6.01 -0.72
C ARG A 87 5.20 -5.88 -0.53
N VAL A 88 5.77 -6.70 0.36
CA VAL A 88 7.22 -6.83 0.53
C VAL A 88 7.81 -7.57 -0.67
N ASP A 89 8.63 -6.88 -1.45
CA ASP A 89 9.31 -7.45 -2.62
C ASP A 89 10.75 -7.84 -2.29
N GLU A 90 11.46 -7.03 -1.49
CA GLU A 90 12.87 -7.28 -1.14
C GLU A 90 13.17 -6.97 0.34
N VAL A 91 14.20 -7.63 0.88
CA VAL A 91 14.66 -7.45 2.27
C VAL A 91 16.11 -6.97 2.24
N GLN A 92 16.37 -5.80 2.83
CA GLN A 92 17.69 -5.20 2.93
C GLN A 92 18.10 -5.03 4.39
N GLY A 93 18.98 -5.91 4.87
CA GLY A 93 19.33 -5.94 6.28
C GLY A 93 18.08 -6.15 7.14
N LYS A 94 17.68 -5.12 7.89
CA LYS A 94 16.45 -5.11 8.71
C LYS A 94 15.29 -4.34 8.07
N ASN A 95 15.48 -3.72 6.92
CA ASN A 95 14.45 -2.98 6.20
C ASN A 95 13.74 -3.86 5.17
N LEU A 96 12.42 -3.75 5.09
CA LEU A 96 11.60 -4.40 4.08
C LEU A 96 11.16 -3.37 3.06
N LEU A 97 11.62 -3.54 1.82
CA LEU A 97 11.23 -2.69 0.70
C LEU A 97 9.90 -3.20 0.15
N THR A 98 8.94 -2.28 0.04
CA THR A 98 7.57 -2.62 -0.37
C THR A 98 7.18 -1.93 -1.65
N ASN A 99 6.32 -2.58 -2.43
CA ASN A 99 5.74 -2.02 -3.64
C ASN A 99 4.22 -1.94 -3.53
N PHE A 100 3.60 -1.08 -4.33
CA PHE A 100 2.15 -0.95 -4.38
C PHE A 100 1.50 -2.23 -4.91
N HIS A 101 0.55 -2.78 -4.15
CA HIS A 101 -0.17 -4.01 -4.51
C HIS A 101 -1.67 -3.77 -4.71
N GLY A 102 -2.24 -2.75 -4.10
CA GLY A 102 -3.64 -2.41 -4.30
C GLY A 102 -4.13 -1.30 -3.38
N MET A 103 -5.37 -0.91 -3.63
CA MET A 103 -6.07 0.11 -2.87
C MET A 103 -7.51 -0.36 -2.64
N ASP A 104 -8.05 -0.12 -1.45
CA ASP A 104 -9.45 -0.39 -1.11
C ASP A 104 -10.01 0.73 -0.23
N PHE A 105 -11.32 0.77 -0.09
CA PHE A 105 -12.00 1.70 0.82
C PHE A 105 -12.27 1.04 2.17
N THR A 106 -12.40 1.86 3.21
CA THR A 106 -13.00 1.44 4.48
C THR A 106 -14.51 1.16 4.29
N THR A 107 -15.05 0.30 5.15
CA THR A 107 -16.45 -0.15 5.02
C THR A 107 -17.44 0.95 5.42
N ASP A 108 -17.09 1.77 6.40
CA ASP A 108 -17.81 2.95 6.86
C ASP A 108 -17.97 3.99 5.74
N LYS A 109 -16.88 4.36 5.05
CA LYS A 109 -16.96 5.32 3.94
C LYS A 109 -17.87 4.82 2.83
N LEU A 110 -17.71 3.56 2.42
CA LEU A 110 -18.57 2.98 1.39
C LEU A 110 -20.06 3.00 1.81
N ARG A 111 -20.35 2.58 3.04
CA ARG A 111 -21.73 2.58 3.57
C ARG A 111 -22.31 3.99 3.70
N SER A 112 -21.50 5.00 4.01
CA SER A 112 -21.97 6.39 4.14
C SER A 112 -22.34 7.04 2.80
N MET A 113 -21.68 6.65 1.71
CA MET A 113 -21.92 7.17 0.36
C MET A 113 -23.19 6.57 -0.28
N VAL A 114 -23.47 5.30 0.00
CA VAL A 114 -24.63 4.59 -0.54
C VAL A 114 -25.90 5.03 0.21
N ARG A 115 -26.61 5.99 -0.37
CA ARG A 115 -27.90 6.48 0.12
C ARG A 115 -29.05 6.09 -0.82
N LYS A 116 -30.27 6.06 -0.29
CA LYS A 116 -31.51 5.89 -1.08
C LYS A 116 -31.79 7.14 -1.92
N TRP A 117 -32.67 7.01 -2.92
CA TRP A 117 -33.17 8.12 -3.76
C TRP A 117 -32.17 8.74 -4.74
N GLN A 118 -31.05 8.05 -4.96
CA GLN A 118 -30.04 8.37 -5.97
C GLN A 118 -29.65 7.08 -6.70
N THR A 119 -29.12 7.20 -7.90
CA THR A 119 -28.61 6.08 -8.69
C THR A 119 -27.14 5.84 -8.33
N LEU A 120 -26.79 4.58 -8.10
CA LEU A 120 -25.41 4.13 -8.01
C LEU A 120 -24.90 3.77 -9.41
N ILE A 121 -23.73 4.30 -9.76
CA ILE A 121 -23.04 4.00 -11.02
C ILE A 121 -21.70 3.39 -10.68
N GLU A 122 -21.49 2.15 -11.13
CA GLU A 122 -20.23 1.43 -11.00
C GLU A 122 -19.65 1.16 -12.39
N ALA A 123 -18.32 1.30 -12.49
CA ALA A 123 -17.55 0.96 -13.66
C ALA A 123 -16.27 0.24 -13.24
N ASN A 124 -15.84 -0.74 -14.03
CA ASN A 124 -14.63 -1.50 -13.78
C ASN A 124 -13.88 -1.74 -15.08
N VAL A 125 -12.55 -1.60 -15.03
CA VAL A 125 -11.69 -1.78 -16.20
C VAL A 125 -10.46 -2.60 -15.80
N THR A 126 -10.06 -3.50 -16.70
CA THR A 126 -8.76 -4.18 -16.62
C THR A 126 -7.81 -3.57 -17.63
N VAL A 127 -6.71 -2.98 -17.13
CA VAL A 127 -5.77 -2.22 -17.95
C VAL A 127 -4.36 -2.60 -17.56
N LYS A 128 -3.44 -2.54 -18.53
CA LYS A 128 -2.01 -2.71 -18.32
C LYS A 128 -1.34 -1.33 -18.24
N THR A 129 -0.47 -1.13 -17.26
CA THR A 129 0.37 0.06 -17.16
C THR A 129 1.56 -0.01 -18.13
N SER A 130 2.28 1.10 -18.27
CA SER A 130 3.48 1.18 -19.12
C SER A 130 4.63 0.26 -18.66
N ASP A 131 4.71 -0.05 -17.37
CA ASP A 131 5.65 -0.98 -16.73
C ASP A 131 5.08 -2.40 -16.57
N ASP A 132 4.14 -2.80 -17.43
CA ASP A 132 3.61 -4.16 -17.57
C ASP A 132 2.82 -4.73 -16.37
N TYR A 133 2.39 -3.91 -15.41
CA TYR A 133 1.44 -4.33 -14.39
C TYR A 133 0.02 -4.37 -14.95
N VAL A 134 -0.68 -5.49 -14.76
CA VAL A 134 -2.09 -5.61 -15.11
C VAL A 134 -2.93 -5.35 -13.87
N LEU A 135 -3.69 -4.26 -13.92
CA LEU A 135 -4.53 -3.77 -12.82
C LEU A 135 -6.01 -3.92 -13.18
N ARG A 136 -6.84 -4.17 -12.17
CA ARG A 136 -8.29 -4.00 -12.24
C ARG A 136 -8.71 -2.86 -11.34
N ILE A 137 -9.24 -1.81 -11.94
CA ILE A 137 -9.67 -0.60 -11.27
C ILE A 137 -11.19 -0.55 -11.24
N PHE A 138 -11.75 -0.17 -10.09
CA PHE A 138 -13.18 -0.01 -9.85
C PHE A 138 -13.44 1.45 -9.50
N ALA A 139 -14.31 2.10 -10.25
CA ALA A 139 -14.83 3.42 -9.97
C ALA A 139 -16.29 3.33 -9.51
N ILE A 140 -16.65 4.21 -8.58
CA ILE A 140 -18.01 4.38 -8.08
C ILE A 140 -18.39 5.86 -8.18
N ALA A 141 -19.64 6.13 -8.55
CA ALA A 141 -20.21 7.46 -8.58
C ALA A 141 -21.70 7.40 -8.22
N PHE A 142 -22.22 8.51 -7.71
CA PHE A 142 -23.63 8.65 -7.38
C PHE A 142 -24.22 9.87 -8.09
N THR A 143 -25.49 9.83 -8.43
CA THR A 143 -26.18 11.00 -8.97
C THR A 143 -26.33 12.09 -7.91
N ARG A 144 -26.10 13.34 -8.31
CA ARG A 144 -26.30 14.51 -7.45
C ARG A 144 -27.71 15.05 -7.65
N LYS A 145 -28.32 15.54 -6.57
CA LYS A 145 -29.55 16.33 -6.65
C LYS A 145 -29.21 17.76 -7.05
N GLN A 146 -29.88 18.31 -8.07
CA GLN A 146 -29.69 19.71 -8.46
C GLN A 146 -30.42 20.64 -7.47
N ALA A 147 -29.91 21.86 -7.30
CA ALA A 147 -30.41 22.82 -6.31
C ALA A 147 -31.92 23.11 -6.46
N ASN A 148 -32.40 23.23 -7.70
CA ASN A 148 -33.78 23.59 -8.02
C ASN A 148 -34.69 22.37 -8.28
N GLN A 149 -34.23 21.17 -7.91
CA GLN A 149 -34.96 19.93 -8.18
C GLN A 149 -36.09 19.71 -7.15
N VAL A 150 -37.34 19.80 -7.61
CA VAL A 150 -38.55 19.58 -6.80
C VAL A 150 -38.66 18.15 -6.30
N LYS A 151 -38.36 17.16 -7.16
CA LYS A 151 -38.43 15.74 -6.80
C LYS A 151 -37.40 15.41 -5.71
N ARG A 152 -37.81 14.58 -4.74
CA ARG A 152 -36.90 14.11 -3.67
C ARG A 152 -35.78 13.21 -4.19
N HIS A 153 -36.02 12.48 -5.27
CA HIS A 153 -35.08 11.56 -5.87
C HIS A 153 -34.41 12.13 -7.13
N SER A 154 -33.17 11.70 -7.39
CA SER A 154 -32.39 12.03 -8.58
C SER A 154 -31.91 10.75 -9.25
N TYR A 155 -32.78 10.12 -10.04
CA TYR A 155 -32.44 8.89 -10.76
C TYR A 155 -31.99 9.20 -12.18
N ALA A 156 -30.89 8.60 -12.61
CA ALA A 156 -30.42 8.66 -13.99
C ALA A 156 -31.14 7.59 -14.84
N GLN A 157 -31.49 7.94 -16.09
CA GLN A 157 -31.98 6.97 -17.06
C GLN A 157 -30.89 5.95 -17.43
N SER A 158 -31.30 4.75 -17.84
CA SER A 158 -30.38 3.67 -18.23
C SER A 158 -29.42 4.05 -19.37
N SER A 159 -29.86 4.91 -20.30
CA SER A 159 -29.02 5.48 -21.37
C SER A 159 -27.88 6.33 -20.80
N HIS A 160 -28.19 7.26 -19.90
CA HIS A 160 -27.19 8.10 -19.21
C HIS A 160 -26.21 7.25 -18.40
N ILE A 161 -26.69 6.21 -17.69
CA ILE A 161 -25.81 5.31 -16.92
C ILE A 161 -24.80 4.61 -17.85
N ARG A 162 -25.23 4.13 -19.03
CA ARG A 162 -24.33 3.51 -20.01
C ARG A 162 -23.31 4.50 -20.57
N ALA A 163 -23.75 5.72 -20.89
CA ALA A 163 -22.86 6.78 -21.39
C ALA A 163 -21.79 7.16 -20.35
N ILE A 164 -22.20 7.37 -19.08
CA ILE A 164 -21.28 7.68 -17.97
C ILE A 164 -20.27 6.54 -17.76
N ARG A 165 -20.72 5.28 -17.77
CA ARG A 165 -19.82 4.11 -17.65
C ARG A 165 -18.79 4.05 -18.76
N LYS A 166 -19.17 4.40 -19.99
CA LYS A 166 -18.25 4.46 -21.14
C LYS A 166 -17.18 5.53 -20.92
N VAL A 167 -17.58 6.75 -20.58
CA VAL A 167 -16.66 7.88 -20.30
C VAL A 167 -15.70 7.54 -19.16
N ILE A 168 -16.20 7.00 -18.04
CA ILE A 168 -15.35 6.58 -16.91
C ILE A 168 -14.33 5.54 -17.37
N SER A 169 -14.76 4.56 -18.16
CA SER A 169 -13.89 3.47 -18.61
C SER A 169 -12.79 3.97 -19.56
N GLU A 170 -13.12 4.91 -20.44
CA GLU A 170 -12.17 5.55 -21.36
C GLU A 170 -11.11 6.37 -20.60
N ILE A 171 -11.53 7.21 -19.65
CA ILE A 171 -10.60 8.01 -18.82
C ILE A 171 -9.68 7.10 -18.01
N LEU A 172 -10.24 6.08 -17.34
CA LEU A 172 -9.43 5.12 -16.57
C LEU A 172 -8.43 4.38 -17.46
N THR A 173 -8.82 4.01 -18.68
CA THR A 173 -7.92 3.30 -19.61
C THR A 173 -6.77 4.21 -20.04
N LYS A 174 -7.09 5.45 -20.44
CA LYS A 174 -6.11 6.45 -20.87
C LYS A 174 -5.10 6.77 -19.77
N GLU A 175 -5.58 7.06 -18.55
CA GLU A 175 -4.73 7.46 -17.43
C GLU A 175 -3.80 6.34 -16.96
N VAL A 176 -4.24 5.08 -17.03
CA VAL A 176 -3.45 3.92 -16.58
C VAL A 176 -2.46 3.47 -17.64
N GLN A 177 -2.84 3.43 -18.92
CA GLN A 177 -1.92 2.99 -20.00
C GLN A 177 -0.71 3.90 -20.15
N GLY A 178 -0.92 5.22 -19.98
CA GLY A 178 0.15 6.22 -20.12
C GLY A 178 1.02 6.41 -18.88
N SER A 179 0.76 5.70 -17.77
CA SER A 179 1.50 5.87 -16.52
C SER A 179 2.22 4.59 -16.07
N THR A 180 3.33 4.74 -15.36
CA THR A 180 3.92 3.65 -14.58
C THR A 180 3.11 3.42 -13.30
N LEU A 181 3.33 2.31 -12.61
CA LEU A 181 2.64 2.05 -11.34
C LEU A 181 2.86 3.16 -10.32
N ALA A 182 4.08 3.69 -10.25
CA ALA A 182 4.45 4.79 -9.36
C ALA A 182 3.79 6.13 -9.74
N GLN A 183 3.72 6.44 -11.04
CA GLN A 183 3.00 7.63 -11.49
C GLN A 183 1.50 7.49 -11.25
N LEU A 184 0.94 6.30 -11.44
CA LEU A 184 -0.47 6.02 -11.16
C LEU A 184 -0.79 6.21 -9.67
N THR A 185 0.06 5.72 -8.75
CA THR A 185 -0.14 5.96 -7.31
C THR A 185 -0.10 7.45 -6.98
N SER A 186 0.84 8.21 -7.54
CA SER A 186 0.90 9.67 -7.38
C SER A 186 -0.32 10.40 -7.95
N LYS A 187 -1.02 9.86 -8.96
CA LYS A 187 -2.30 10.41 -9.44
C LYS A 187 -3.49 10.02 -8.58
N LEU A 188 -3.46 8.81 -8.01
CA LEU A 188 -4.54 8.28 -7.17
C LEU A 188 -4.63 9.02 -5.83
N ILE A 189 -3.51 9.36 -5.19
CA ILE A 189 -3.45 10.02 -3.88
C ILE A 189 -4.24 11.36 -3.88
N PRO A 190 -3.89 12.36 -4.71
CA PRO A 190 -4.60 13.65 -4.78
C PRO A 190 -5.91 13.60 -5.58
N GLU A 191 -6.37 12.41 -5.98
CA GLU A 191 -7.67 12.21 -6.64
C GLU A 191 -7.82 12.90 -8.02
N VAL A 192 -6.75 13.05 -8.81
CA VAL A 192 -6.80 13.74 -10.12
C VAL A 192 -7.83 13.08 -11.04
N ILE A 193 -7.83 11.75 -11.08
CA ILE A 193 -8.75 10.94 -11.90
C ILE A 193 -10.22 11.21 -11.52
N ASN A 194 -10.52 11.44 -10.23
CA ASN A 194 -11.88 11.69 -9.78
C ASN A 194 -12.42 13.01 -10.35
N LYS A 195 -11.58 14.06 -10.33
CA LYS A 195 -11.92 15.38 -10.86
C LYS A 195 -12.07 15.38 -12.39
N GLU A 196 -11.22 14.63 -13.09
CA GLU A 196 -11.32 14.47 -14.54
C GLU A 196 -12.64 13.77 -14.93
N ILE A 197 -13.01 12.71 -14.21
CA ILE A 197 -14.31 12.04 -14.40
C ILE A 197 -15.47 13.00 -14.12
N GLU A 198 -15.41 13.79 -13.04
CA GLU A 198 -16.46 14.75 -12.71
C GLU A 198 -16.67 15.77 -13.84
N ASN A 199 -15.58 16.33 -14.37
CA ASN A 199 -15.64 17.30 -15.45
C ASN A 199 -16.21 16.70 -16.75
N ALA A 200 -15.77 15.49 -17.13
CA ALA A 200 -16.20 14.84 -18.36
C ALA A 200 -17.65 14.31 -18.30
N THR A 201 -18.18 14.03 -17.12
CA THR A 201 -19.54 13.49 -16.94
C THR A 201 -20.60 14.56 -16.70
N LYS A 202 -20.18 15.78 -16.38
CA LYS A 202 -21.06 16.91 -16.04
C LYS A 202 -22.10 17.23 -17.12
N ASP A 203 -21.73 17.06 -18.39
CA ASP A 203 -22.61 17.32 -19.54
C ASP A 203 -23.72 16.26 -19.70
N ILE A 204 -23.49 15.05 -19.19
CA ILE A 204 -24.48 13.95 -19.27
C ILE A 204 -25.44 14.03 -18.09
N PHE A 205 -24.89 14.04 -16.87
CA PHE A 205 -25.67 14.08 -15.64
C PHE A 205 -24.80 14.55 -14.46
N PRO A 206 -25.31 15.39 -13.55
CA PRO A 206 -24.54 15.83 -12.39
C PRO A 206 -24.28 14.67 -11.41
N LEU A 207 -23.01 14.42 -11.11
CA LEU A 207 -22.57 13.37 -10.19
C LEU A 207 -22.01 13.96 -8.88
N GLN A 208 -21.90 13.10 -7.85
CA GLN A 208 -21.26 13.38 -6.57
C GLN A 208 -20.54 12.13 -6.05
N ASN A 209 -19.58 12.32 -5.15
CA ASN A 209 -18.81 11.24 -4.51
C ASN A 209 -18.21 10.28 -5.55
N ILE A 210 -17.56 10.86 -6.56
CA ILE A 210 -16.87 10.10 -7.61
C ILE A 210 -15.52 9.66 -7.06
N HIS A 211 -15.29 8.36 -6.98
CA HIS A 211 -14.04 7.82 -6.49
C HIS A 211 -13.58 6.57 -7.22
N VAL A 212 -12.27 6.42 -7.35
CA VAL A 212 -11.63 5.12 -7.54
C VAL A 212 -11.75 4.31 -6.24
N ARG A 213 -12.78 3.47 -6.16
CA ARG A 213 -13.12 2.66 -4.98
C ARG A 213 -12.06 1.59 -4.68
N LYS A 214 -11.56 0.92 -5.71
CA LYS A 214 -10.69 -0.25 -5.53
C LYS A 214 -9.73 -0.42 -6.69
N VAL A 215 -8.47 -0.77 -6.38
CA VAL A 215 -7.46 -1.17 -7.35
C VAL A 215 -6.92 -2.53 -6.93
N LYS A 216 -6.93 -3.49 -7.86
CA LYS A 216 -6.38 -4.83 -7.66
C LYS A 216 -5.24 -5.08 -8.64
N LEU A 217 -4.09 -5.51 -8.15
CA LEU A 217 -3.06 -6.12 -8.99
C LEU A 217 -3.52 -7.52 -9.43
N LEU A 218 -3.59 -7.77 -10.73
CA LEU A 218 -3.91 -9.10 -11.28
C LEU A 218 -2.63 -9.83 -11.69
N LYS A 219 -1.77 -9.16 -12.46
CA LYS A 219 -0.51 -9.70 -12.93
C LYS A 219 0.57 -8.65 -12.74
N GLN A 220 1.74 -9.12 -12.37
CA GLN A 220 2.93 -8.32 -12.23
C GLN A 220 3.96 -8.71 -13.29
N PRO A 221 4.81 -7.78 -13.72
CA PRO A 221 5.97 -8.09 -14.55
C PRO A 221 6.97 -8.95 -13.78
N LYS A 222 8.00 -9.42 -14.49
CA LYS A 222 9.13 -10.10 -13.86
C LYS A 222 9.78 -9.13 -12.86
N PHE A 223 10.15 -9.66 -11.71
CA PHE A 223 10.79 -8.87 -10.67
C PHE A 223 12.09 -8.25 -11.19
N ASP A 224 12.18 -6.92 -11.10
CA ASP A 224 13.37 -6.15 -11.38
C ASP A 224 13.80 -5.39 -10.11
N VAL A 225 15.00 -5.71 -9.65
CA VAL A 225 15.59 -5.08 -8.47
C VAL A 225 15.90 -3.61 -8.76
N GLY A 226 16.31 -3.25 -9.98
CA GLY A 226 16.64 -1.88 -10.35
C GLY A 226 15.45 -0.94 -10.21
N ALA A 227 14.31 -1.33 -10.78
CA ALA A 227 13.05 -0.59 -10.63
C ALA A 227 12.63 -0.42 -9.17
N LEU A 228 12.75 -1.47 -8.34
CA LEU A 228 12.42 -1.37 -6.92
C LEU A 228 13.36 -0.41 -6.17
N MET A 229 14.66 -0.48 -6.45
CA MET A 229 15.64 0.42 -5.83
C MET A 229 15.38 1.89 -6.18
N ALA A 230 14.99 2.17 -7.43
CA ALA A 230 14.62 3.50 -7.86
C ALA A 230 13.43 4.08 -7.07
N LEU A 231 12.47 3.23 -6.66
CA LEU A 231 11.35 3.63 -5.81
C LEU A 231 11.73 3.90 -4.35
N HIS A 232 12.85 3.38 -3.87
CA HIS A 232 13.26 3.56 -2.49
C HIS A 232 14.44 4.52 -2.32
N GLY A 233 15.14 4.91 -3.38
CA GLY A 233 16.12 6.00 -3.39
C GLY A 233 17.35 5.82 -2.48
N GLU A 234 17.44 4.72 -1.72
CA GLU A 234 18.54 4.42 -0.82
C GLU A 234 19.71 3.77 -1.59
N GLY A 235 20.30 4.57 -2.47
CA GLY A 235 21.59 4.30 -3.14
C GLY A 235 22.62 5.42 -2.95
N SER A 236 22.27 6.51 -2.27
CA SER A 236 23.21 7.56 -1.86
C SER A 236 22.98 7.88 -0.40
N GLY A 237 23.98 7.56 0.43
CA GLY A 237 23.92 7.78 1.87
C GLY A 237 23.50 9.20 2.23
N GLU A 238 22.59 9.30 3.19
CA GLU A 238 22.48 10.51 4.01
C GLU A 238 23.77 10.67 4.82
N GLU A 239 24.83 11.20 4.21
CA GLU A 239 25.81 11.97 4.96
C GLU A 239 25.08 13.19 5.53
N LYS A 240 24.51 13.05 6.72
CA LYS A 240 24.17 14.17 7.60
C LYS A 240 25.46 14.78 8.18
N GLY A 241 26.38 15.15 7.30
CA GLY A 241 27.56 15.94 7.60
C GLY A 241 27.43 17.26 6.86
N LYS A 242 27.09 18.34 7.57
CA LYS A 242 27.17 19.69 7.02
C LYS A 242 28.64 19.91 6.61
N LYS A 243 28.94 20.03 5.31
CA LYS A 243 30.28 20.44 4.86
C LYS A 243 30.60 21.79 5.50
N VAL A 244 31.48 21.77 6.50
CA VAL A 244 32.05 22.99 7.06
C VAL A 244 32.97 23.54 5.99
N THR A 245 32.55 24.63 5.33
CA THR A 245 33.42 25.40 4.45
C THR A 245 34.57 25.93 5.29
N GLY A 246 35.80 25.72 4.81
CA GLY A 246 37.05 25.86 5.55
C GLY A 246 37.16 27.12 6.40
N PHE A 247 37.72 26.94 7.59
CA PHE A 247 38.22 27.99 8.45
C PHE A 247 39.31 28.75 7.65
N LYS A 248 39.06 30.00 7.30
CA LYS A 248 40.11 30.90 6.84
C LYS A 248 40.72 31.51 8.10
N ASP A 249 41.96 31.16 8.40
CA ASP A 249 42.76 31.92 9.36
C ASP A 249 43.02 33.30 8.73
N GLU A 250 42.33 34.33 9.24
CA GLU A 250 42.76 35.71 9.03
C GLU A 250 44.00 35.94 9.89
N VAL A 251 45.16 35.92 9.24
CA VAL A 251 46.40 36.44 9.83
C VAL A 251 46.23 37.96 9.94
N LEU A 252 45.98 38.45 11.15
CA LEU A 252 46.05 39.87 11.45
C LEU A 252 47.53 40.27 11.49
N GLU A 253 48.04 40.84 10.39
CA GLU A 253 49.29 41.58 10.39
C GLU A 253 49.07 42.97 11.00
N THR A 254 49.49 43.14 12.26
CA THR A 254 49.96 44.43 12.78
C THR A 254 51.01 44.17 13.85
N VAL A 255 52.30 44.43 13.55
CA VAL A 255 53.12 45.58 13.97
C VAL A 255 54.40 45.55 13.13
#